data_AF-A0A803MD77-F1
#
_entry.id   AF-A0A803MD77-F1
#
_cell.length_a   1.000
_cell.length_b   1.000
_cell.length_c   1.000
_cell.angle_alpha   90.00
_cell.angle_beta   90.00
_cell.angle_gamma   90.00
#
_symmetry.space_group_name_H-M   'P 1'
#
loop_
_entity.id
_entity.type
_entity.pdbx_description
1 polymer ?
#
loop_
_entity_poly.entity_id
_entity_poly.type
_entity_poly.pdbx_seq_one_letter_code
_entity_poly.pdbx_strand_id
1 'polypeptide(L)'
;MASGSVVPANRGRRNLTDDEKLQFEATEGIEPVTSFERMGIKDDLLRGIYAYGFEKPSAIQQRAVMPIIQGRDVIAQAQSGTGKTSMISLAVCQMVDTSTREKDRGNLAMSVFNHVSKGAVE
;
A
#
# COMPACT_ATOMS: atom_id res chain seq x y z
N MET A 1 -18.10 37.34 3.18
CA MET A 1 -18.66 35.97 3.21
C MET A 1 -18.09 35.23 2.01
N ALA A 2 -17.20 34.27 2.22
CA ALA A 2 -16.60 33.50 1.14
C ALA A 2 -17.43 32.23 0.91
N SER A 3 -18.13 32.15 -0.22
CA SER A 3 -18.79 30.93 -0.67
C SER A 3 -17.73 29.92 -1.10
N GLY A 4 -17.43 28.94 -0.24
CA GLY A 4 -16.64 27.78 -0.58
C GLY A 4 -17.44 26.87 -1.52
N SER A 5 -17.07 26.83 -2.79
CA SER A 5 -17.60 25.83 -3.72
C SER A 5 -16.98 24.48 -3.36
N VAL A 6 -17.80 23.58 -2.81
CA VAL A 6 -17.40 22.18 -2.61
C VAL A 6 -17.34 21.54 -4.00
N VAL A 7 -16.13 21.31 -4.50
CA VAL A 7 -15.92 20.51 -5.71
C VAL A 7 -16.29 19.07 -5.37
N PRO A 8 -17.33 18.48 -6.00
CA PRO A 8 -17.67 17.09 -5.74
C PRO A 8 -16.54 16.20 -6.28
N ALA A 9 -16.06 15.28 -5.44
CA ALA A 9 -15.05 14.30 -5.80
C ALA A 9 -15.64 13.28 -6.79
N ASN A 10 -15.75 13.67 -8.06
CA ASN A 10 -16.11 12.76 -9.13
C ASN A 10 -14.89 11.88 -9.48
N ARG A 11 -14.53 10.96 -8.56
CA ARG A 11 -13.61 9.87 -8.89
C ARG A 11 -14.39 8.92 -9.77
N GLY A 12 -14.19 9.05 -11.08
CA GLY A 12 -14.57 8.01 -12.03
C GLY A 12 -14.19 6.64 -11.47
N ARG A 13 -15.17 5.75 -11.43
CA ARG A 13 -15.03 4.36 -10.97
C ARG A 13 -14.01 3.69 -11.89
N ARG A 14 -12.72 3.73 -11.52
CA ARG A 14 -11.66 3.01 -12.24
C ARG A 14 -11.98 1.53 -12.13
N ASN A 15 -11.97 0.83 -13.27
CA ASN A 15 -12.13 -0.62 -13.29
C ASN A 15 -10.93 -1.24 -12.57
N LEU A 16 -11.19 -2.01 -11.50
CA LEU A 16 -10.15 -2.72 -10.73
C LEU A 16 -9.35 -3.73 -11.58
N THR A 17 -9.85 -4.06 -12.78
CA THR A 17 -9.23 -4.98 -13.73
C THR A 17 -7.96 -4.43 -14.39
N ASP A 18 -7.76 -3.11 -14.40
CA ASP A 18 -6.59 -2.51 -15.06
C ASP A 18 -5.32 -2.65 -14.21
N ASP A 19 -5.45 -2.69 -12.89
CA ASP A 19 -4.32 -2.87 -11.96
C ASP A 19 -3.74 -4.30 -12.02
N GLU A 20 -4.52 -5.30 -12.44
CA GLU A 20 -4.05 -6.68 -12.62
C GLU A 20 -3.12 -6.84 -13.83
N LYS A 21 -3.13 -5.89 -14.78
CA LYS A 21 -2.26 -5.88 -15.95
C LYS A 21 -0.93 -5.18 -15.72
N LEU A 22 -0.74 -4.53 -14.57
CA LEU A 22 0.51 -3.86 -14.24
C LEU A 22 1.58 -4.91 -13.91
N GLN A 23 2.56 -5.05 -14.81
CA GLN A 23 3.75 -5.86 -14.55
C GLN A 23 4.66 -5.10 -13.59
N PHE A 24 4.85 -5.65 -12.39
CA PHE A 24 5.81 -5.15 -11.41
C PHE A 24 7.03 -6.05 -11.43
N GLU A 25 8.20 -5.46 -11.67
CA GLU A 25 9.49 -6.09 -11.42
C GLU A 25 9.78 -6.01 -9.91
N ALA A 26 10.14 -7.15 -9.32
CA ALA A 26 10.56 -7.25 -7.93
C ALA A 26 11.94 -7.90 -7.86
N THR A 27 12.64 -7.67 -6.76
CA THR A 27 13.88 -8.40 -6.45
C THR A 27 13.65 -9.91 -6.52
N GLU A 28 14.64 -10.66 -6.99
CA GLU A 28 14.60 -12.12 -7.08
C GLU A 28 14.16 -12.76 -5.75
N GLY A 29 13.28 -13.77 -5.82
CA GLY A 29 12.73 -14.47 -4.67
C GLY A 29 11.55 -13.77 -3.96
N ILE A 30 11.04 -12.65 -4.50
CA ILE A 30 9.80 -12.02 -4.02
C ILE A 30 8.61 -12.51 -4.84
N GLU A 31 7.87 -13.44 -4.27
CA GLU A 31 6.63 -13.95 -4.85
C GLU A 31 5.41 -13.09 -4.46
N PRO A 32 4.48 -12.81 -5.38
CA PRO A 32 3.28 -12.05 -5.07
C PRO A 32 2.32 -12.83 -4.16
N VAL A 33 1.94 -12.22 -3.03
CA VAL A 33 0.94 -12.78 -2.12
C VAL A 33 -0.43 -12.16 -2.41
N THR A 34 -1.39 -12.98 -2.83
CA THR A 34 -2.66 -12.52 -3.41
C THR A 34 -3.77 -12.22 -2.40
N SER A 35 -3.54 -12.37 -1.10
CA SER A 35 -4.55 -12.18 -0.03
C SER A 35 -3.90 -11.62 1.24
N PHE A 36 -4.62 -10.76 1.97
CA PHE A 36 -4.09 -10.12 3.17
C PHE A 36 -3.88 -11.12 4.32
N GLU A 37 -4.71 -12.16 4.42
CA GLU A 37 -4.62 -13.24 5.40
C GLU A 37 -3.27 -13.96 5.33
N ARG A 38 -2.69 -14.06 4.13
CA ARG A 38 -1.42 -14.77 3.91
C ARG A 38 -0.19 -13.89 4.15
N MET A 39 -0.38 -12.62 4.52
CA MET A 39 0.72 -11.66 4.71
C MET A 39 1.23 -11.57 6.15
N GLY A 40 0.66 -12.34 7.09
CA GLY A 40 1.06 -12.29 8.51
C GLY A 40 0.68 -10.97 9.20
N ILE A 41 -0.40 -10.33 8.76
CA ILE A 41 -0.95 -9.10 9.35
C ILE A 41 -1.67 -9.43 10.66
N LYS A 42 -1.56 -8.57 11.69
CA LYS A 42 -2.28 -8.74 12.96
C LYS A 42 -3.80 -8.79 12.74
N ASP A 43 -4.50 -9.65 13.48
CA ASP A 43 -5.94 -9.92 13.27
C ASP A 43 -6.84 -8.68 13.46
N ASP A 44 -6.49 -7.78 14.37
CA ASP A 44 -7.19 -6.51 14.56
C ASP A 44 -7.01 -5.55 13.37
N LEU A 45 -5.78 -5.45 12.84
CA LEU A 45 -5.48 -4.67 11.65
C LEU A 45 -6.15 -5.29 10.41
N LEU A 46 -6.12 -6.61 10.26
CA LEU A 46 -6.78 -7.33 9.17
C LEU A 46 -8.29 -7.06 9.15
N ARG A 47 -8.96 -7.08 10.31
CA ARG A 47 -10.37 -6.68 10.44
C ARG A 47 -10.59 -5.22 10.00
N GLY A 48 -9.68 -4.32 10.38
CA GLY A 48 -9.72 -2.92 9.96
C GLY A 48 -9.59 -2.74 8.44
N ILE A 49 -8.70 -3.48 7.79
CA ILE A 49 -8.50 -3.48 6.33
C ILE A 49 -9.81 -3.84 5.61
N TYR A 50 -10.47 -4.92 6.04
CA TYR A 50 -11.74 -5.35 5.45
C TYR A 50 -12.89 -4.39 5.77
N ALA A 51 -12.97 -3.87 7.00
CA ALA A 51 -13.98 -2.89 7.38
C ALA A 51 -13.86 -1.57 6.60
N TYR A 52 -12.64 -1.20 6.19
CA TYR A 52 -12.40 -0.05 5.31
C TYR A 52 -12.84 -0.30 3.85
N GLY A 53 -13.05 -1.57 3.46
CA GLY A 53 -13.51 -1.97 2.13
C GLY A 53 -12.40 -2.44 1.19
N PHE A 54 -11.21 -2.78 1.69
CA PHE A 54 -10.23 -3.50 0.87
C PHE A 54 -10.65 -4.96 0.74
N GLU A 55 -10.70 -5.49 -0.48
CA GLU A 55 -11.01 -6.91 -0.74
C GLU A 55 -9.76 -7.73 -1.04
N LYS A 56 -8.84 -7.16 -1.83
CA LYS A 56 -7.59 -7.79 -2.24
C LYS A 56 -6.44 -6.77 -2.25
N PRO A 57 -5.20 -7.20 -1.99
CA PRO A 57 -4.04 -6.34 -2.12
C PRO A 57 -3.82 -5.90 -3.58
N SER A 58 -3.45 -4.64 -3.77
CA SER A 58 -3.03 -4.14 -5.09
C SER A 58 -1.71 -4.81 -5.53
N ALA A 59 -1.40 -4.77 -6.82
CA ALA A 59 -0.23 -5.48 -7.36
C ALA A 59 1.12 -5.05 -6.73
N ILE A 60 1.27 -3.79 -6.30
CA ILE A 60 2.42 -3.33 -5.52
C ILE A 60 2.39 -3.85 -4.07
N GLN A 61 1.22 -3.90 -3.44
CA GLN A 61 1.05 -4.43 -2.08
C GLN A 61 1.35 -5.94 -2.01
N GLN A 62 0.94 -6.70 -3.03
CA GLN A 62 1.20 -8.14 -3.14
C GLN A 62 2.69 -8.51 -3.03
N ARG A 63 3.60 -7.60 -3.44
CA ARG A 63 5.05 -7.83 -3.45
C ARG A 63 5.77 -7.13 -2.28
N ALA A 64 5.30 -5.95 -1.90
CA ALA A 64 6.02 -5.11 -0.95
C ALA A 64 5.65 -5.38 0.52
N VAL A 65 4.40 -5.77 0.82
CA VAL A 65 3.92 -5.88 2.21
C VAL A 65 4.73 -6.91 3.02
N MET A 66 4.99 -8.09 2.47
CA MET A 66 5.71 -9.16 3.17
C MET A 66 7.14 -8.75 3.56
N PRO A 67 8.01 -8.27 2.63
CA PRO A 67 9.33 -7.76 2.98
C PRO A 67 9.30 -6.65 4.03
N ILE A 68 8.32 -5.74 3.96
CA ILE A 68 8.15 -4.66 4.93
C ILE A 68 7.87 -5.21 6.33
N ILE A 69 6.90 -6.12 6.46
CA ILE A 69 6.51 -6.71 7.75
C ILE A 69 7.65 -7.56 8.34
N GLN A 70 8.49 -8.14 7.48
CA GLN A 70 9.70 -8.85 7.88
C GLN A 70 10.86 -7.93 8.31
N GLY A 71 10.66 -6.61 8.31
CA GLY A 71 11.67 -5.64 8.72
C GLY A 71 12.77 -5.40 7.69
N ARG A 72 12.53 -5.72 6.42
CA ARG A 72 13.48 -5.44 5.33
C ARG A 72 13.29 -4.00 4.84
N ASP A 73 14.39 -3.38 4.44
CA ASP A 73 14.33 -2.11 3.73
C ASP A 73 13.71 -2.32 2.34
N VAL A 74 12.73 -1.48 2.01
CA VAL A 74 11.97 -1.60 0.76
C VAL A 74 11.93 -0.28 0.03
N ILE A 75 12.32 -0.33 -1.24
CA ILE A 75 12.08 0.71 -2.22
C ILE A 75 10.93 0.24 -3.11
N ALA A 76 9.82 0.98 -3.10
CA ALA A 76 8.64 0.65 -3.88
C ALA A 76 8.28 1.80 -4.83
N GLN A 77 8.10 1.50 -6.12
CA GLN A 77 7.74 2.50 -7.14
C GLN A 77 6.49 2.07 -7.90
N ALA A 78 5.50 2.96 -7.97
CA ALA A 78 4.30 2.74 -8.80
C ALA A 78 3.60 4.06 -9.14
N GLN A 79 2.66 4.06 -10.10
CA GLN A 79 1.86 5.25 -10.44
C GLN A 79 0.95 5.70 -9.28
N SER A 80 0.41 6.91 -9.36
CA SER A 80 -0.55 7.42 -8.38
C SER A 80 -1.80 6.53 -8.32
N GLY A 81 -2.39 6.39 -7.13
CA GLY A 81 -3.63 5.63 -6.97
C GLY A 81 -3.50 4.10 -7.02
N THR A 82 -2.29 3.55 -6.88
CA THR A 82 -1.98 2.09 -6.84
C THR A 82 -1.89 1.50 -5.43
N GLY A 83 -2.27 2.26 -4.39
CA GLY A 83 -2.28 1.76 -3.01
C GLY A 83 -0.97 1.92 -2.23
N LYS A 84 -0.04 2.76 -2.71
CA LYS A 84 1.23 3.05 -2.01
C LYS A 84 1.03 3.67 -0.62
N THR A 85 0.09 4.63 -0.50
CA THR A 85 -0.19 5.29 0.79
C THR A 85 -0.79 4.32 1.81
N SER A 86 -1.76 3.49 1.39
CA SER A 86 -2.36 2.49 2.26
C SER A 86 -1.35 1.40 2.65
N MET A 87 -0.39 1.07 1.78
CA MET A 87 0.72 0.17 2.12
C MET A 87 1.57 0.74 3.27
N ILE A 88 1.94 2.03 3.21
CA ILE A 88 2.69 2.69 4.29
C ILE A 88 1.87 2.67 5.59
N SER A 89 0.59 3.04 5.52
CA SER A 89 -0.30 3.04 6.70
C SER A 89 -0.41 1.65 7.33
N LEU A 90 -0.59 0.60 6.52
CA LEU A 90 -0.62 -0.79 6.97
C LEU A 90 0.68 -1.15 7.69
N ALA A 91 1.84 -0.84 7.09
CA ALA A 91 3.13 -1.13 7.69
C ALA A 91 3.32 -0.48 9.06
N VAL A 92 2.98 0.81 9.18
CA VAL A 92 3.06 1.53 10.45
C VAL A 92 2.15 0.89 11.50
N CYS A 93 0.89 0.62 11.16
CA CYS A 93 -0.03 -0.03 12.09
C CYS A 93 0.43 -1.44 12.49
N GLN A 94 1.06 -2.19 11.57
CA GLN A 94 1.57 -3.52 11.86
C GLN A 94 2.73 -3.48 12.87
N MET A 95 3.61 -2.47 12.80
CA MET A 95 4.77 -2.36 13.69
C MET A 95 4.43 -1.85 15.09
N VAL A 96 3.39 -1.03 15.25
CA VAL A 96 3.04 -0.46 16.55
C VAL A 96 2.59 -1.55 17.52
N ASP A 97 3.27 -1.64 18.67
CA ASP A 97 2.79 -2.39 19.82
C ASP A 97 1.97 -1.46 20.72
N THR A 98 0.66 -1.72 20.82
CA THR A 98 -0.26 -0.92 21.63
C THR A 98 -0.30 -1.35 23.09
N SER A 99 0.37 -2.45 23.46
CA SER A 99 0.41 -2.95 24.84
C SER A 99 1.43 -2.21 25.71
N THR A 100 2.42 -1.57 25.08
CA THR A 100 3.48 -0.83 25.74
C THR A 100 3.34 0.68 25.49
N ARG A 101 3.76 1.49 26.46
CA ARG A 101 3.87 2.95 26.31
C ARG A 101 5.29 3.39 25.95
N GLU A 102 6.17 2.44 25.74
CA GLU A 102 7.56 2.68 25.42
C GLU A 102 7.71 3.07 23.95
N LYS A 103 8.62 3.99 23.68
CA LYS A 103 8.90 4.43 22.30
C LYS A 103 9.75 3.36 21.63
N ASP A 104 9.09 2.42 20.99
CA ASP A 104 9.80 1.41 20.22
C ASP A 104 10.45 2.05 18.98
N ARG A 105 11.79 2.03 18.92
CA ARG A 105 12.55 2.54 17.77
C ARG A 105 12.59 1.45 16.71
N GLY A 106 11.49 1.28 15.99
CA GLY A 106 11.48 0.44 14.80
C GLY A 106 12.55 0.89 13.80
N ASN A 107 13.29 -0.06 13.23
CA ASN A 107 14.37 0.19 12.25
C ASN A 107 13.91 -0.02 10.80
N LEU A 108 12.69 0.38 10.43
CA LEU A 108 12.19 0.21 9.05
C LEU A 108 12.49 1.46 8.21
N ALA A 109 13.32 1.33 7.18
CA ALA A 109 13.41 2.33 6.13
C ALA A 109 12.50 1.94 4.95
N MET A 110 11.41 2.69 4.76
CA MET A 110 10.55 2.56 3.58
C MET A 110 10.67 3.80 2.71
N SER A 111 11.04 3.59 1.44
CA SER A 111 11.09 4.67 0.45
C SER A 111 10.12 4.37 -0.69
N VAL A 112 9.18 5.29 -0.91
CA VAL A 112 8.09 5.10 -1.87
C VAL A 112 8.15 6.18 -2.93
N PHE A 113 8.40 5.78 -4.17
CA PHE A 113 8.54 6.68 -5.30
C PHE A 113 7.30 6.64 -6.20
N ASN A 114 6.95 7.79 -6.77
CA ASN A 114 5.93 7.82 -7.80
C ASN A 114 6.57 7.44 -9.15
N HIS A 115 5.95 6.50 -9.87
CA HIS A 115 6.32 6.22 -11.24
C HIS A 115 5.78 7.33 -12.13
N VAL A 116 6.68 8.11 -12.73
CA VAL A 116 6.36 9.02 -13.82
C VAL A 116 6.58 8.24 -15.11
N SER A 117 5.49 7.76 -15.71
CA SER A 117 5.57 7.32 -17.11
C SER A 117 5.98 8.54 -17.93
N LYS A 118 7.13 8.48 -18.59
CA LYS A 118 7.45 9.47 -19.64
C LYS A 118 6.25 9.48 -20.59
N GLY A 119 5.67 10.66 -20.81
CA GLY A 119 4.60 10.82 -21.79
C GLY A 119 5.04 10.17 -23.09
N ALA A 120 4.12 9.44 -23.72
CA ALA A 120 4.26 9.12 -25.12
C ALA A 120 4.56 10.45 -25.83
N VAL A 121 5.79 10.57 -26.33
CA VAL A 121 6.15 11.63 -27.26
C VAL A 121 5.39 11.26 -28.53
N GLU A 122 4.34 12.01 -28.81
CA GLU A 122 3.73 12.07 -30.14
C GLU A 122 4.53 13.04 -31.01
#